data_AF-A0A9E3U2E5-F1
#
_entry.id   AF-A0A9E3U2E5-F1
#
_cell.length_a   1.000
_cell.length_b   1.000
_cell.length_c   1.000
_cell.angle_alpha   90.00
_cell.angle_beta   90.00
_cell.angle_gamma   90.00
#
_symmetry.space_group_name_H-M   'P 1'
#
loop_
_entity.id
_entity.type
_entity.pdbx_description
1 polymer ?
#
loop_
_entity_poly.entity_id
_entity_poly.type
_entity_poly.pdbx_seq_one_letter_code
_entity_poly.pdbx_strand_id
1 'polypeptide(L)'
;LSPKVASFVEIYGSAIPTADIPRVDVLFSNLRVNGKLIAAPGASAHYPSGVPDFAAARAEGNGVLVRVGEEVPDRRNRVERIRP
;
A
#
# COMPACT_ATOMS: atom_id res chain seq x y z
N LEU A 1 19.72 -5.71 -11.83
CA LEU A 1 18.49 -5.48 -11.05
C LEU A 1 17.67 -6.77 -11.10
N SER A 2 17.46 -7.44 -9.97
CA SER A 2 16.59 -8.62 -9.92
C SER A 2 15.12 -8.18 -10.15
N PRO A 3 14.33 -8.88 -10.97
CA PRO A 3 12.92 -8.55 -11.16
C PRO A 3 12.18 -8.56 -9.82
N LYS A 4 11.39 -7.51 -9.56
CA LYS A 4 10.48 -7.44 -8.40
C LYS A 4 9.05 -7.55 -8.89
N VAL A 5 8.27 -8.43 -8.26
CA VAL A 5 6.83 -8.52 -8.47
C VAL A 5 6.14 -7.73 -7.36
N ALA A 6 5.13 -6.95 -7.71
CA ALA A 6 4.34 -6.17 -6.76
C ALA A 6 2.85 -6.26 -7.13
N SER A 7 2.00 -6.24 -6.10
CA SER A 7 0.59 -5.93 -6.21
C SER A 7 0.39 -4.48 -5.77
N PHE A 8 -0.49 -3.75 -6.44
CA PHE A 8 -0.76 -2.35 -6.11
C PHE A 8 -2.25 -2.05 -6.22
N VAL A 9 -2.67 -1.00 -5.53
CA VAL A 9 -4.01 -0.40 -5.62
C VAL A 9 -3.83 0.99 -6.21
N GLU A 10 -4.59 1.29 -7.24
CA GLU A 10 -4.66 2.61 -7.84
C GLU A 10 -6.12 3.06 -7.85
N ILE A 11 -6.35 4.31 -7.44
CA ILE A 11 -7.69 4.87 -7.30
C ILE A 11 -7.81 6.06 -8.23
N TYR A 12 -8.86 6.03 -9.05
CA TYR A 12 -9.19 7.09 -9.98
C TYR A 12 -10.53 7.72 -9.58
N GLY A 13 -10.64 9.03 -9.76
CA GLY A 13 -11.86 9.76 -9.49
C GLY A 13 -11.71 11.24 -9.86
N SER A 14 -12.83 11.95 -9.83
CA SER A 14 -12.81 13.41 -9.89
C SER A 14 -12.13 13.99 -8.64
N ALA A 15 -11.56 15.18 -8.75
CA ALA A 15 -11.03 15.89 -7.59
C ALA A 15 -12.18 16.19 -6.61
N ILE A 16 -12.02 15.73 -5.37
CA ILE A 16 -12.95 15.95 -4.26
C ILE A 16 -12.17 16.41 -3.03
N PRO A 17 -12.81 17.09 -2.06
CA PRO A 17 -12.20 17.35 -0.76
C PRO A 17 -11.71 16.05 -0.11
N THR A 18 -10.59 16.11 0.61
CA THR A 18 -10.01 14.94 1.29
C THR A 18 -10.95 14.31 2.30
N ALA A 19 -11.77 15.14 2.98
CA ALA A 19 -12.79 14.70 3.93
C ALA A 19 -13.91 13.85 3.30
N ASP A 20 -14.08 13.94 1.98
CA ASP A 20 -15.13 13.20 1.24
C ASP A 20 -14.59 11.92 0.58
N ILE A 21 -13.28 11.64 0.70
CA ILE A 21 -12.67 10.42 0.15
C ILE A 21 -13.19 9.22 0.95
N PRO A 22 -13.81 8.21 0.30
CA PRO A 22 -14.30 7.04 1.01
C PRO A 22 -13.15 6.19 1.53
N ARG A 23 -13.38 5.56 2.68
CA ARG A 23 -12.45 4.58 3.21
C ARG A 23 -12.52 3.27 2.42
N VAL A 24 -11.37 2.76 2.01
CA VAL A 24 -11.23 1.48 1.31
C VAL A 24 -10.08 0.69 1.92
N ASP A 25 -10.38 -0.53 2.39
CA ASP A 25 -9.39 -1.48 2.91
C ASP A 25 -9.26 -2.65 1.90
N VAL A 26 -8.07 -2.85 1.35
CA VAL A 26 -7.75 -3.93 0.40
C VAL A 26 -6.69 -4.84 1.02
N LEU A 27 -7.03 -6.12 1.21
CA LEU A 27 -6.10 -7.13 1.71
C LEU A 27 -5.64 -8.04 0.57
N PHE A 28 -4.36 -7.94 0.22
CA PHE A 28 -3.69 -8.94 -0.61
C PHE A 28 -3.26 -10.11 0.28
N SER A 29 -4.00 -11.21 0.22
CA SER A 29 -3.69 -12.45 0.94
C SER A 29 -3.19 -13.55 -0.01
N ASN A 30 -2.56 -14.59 0.55
CA ASN A 30 -2.09 -15.76 -0.19
C ASN A 30 -1.17 -15.41 -1.38
N LEU A 31 -0.25 -14.46 -1.17
CA LEU A 31 0.70 -14.01 -2.18
C LEU A 31 1.64 -15.14 -2.60
N ARG A 32 1.67 -15.45 -3.90
CA ARG A 32 2.49 -16.52 -4.49
C ARG A 32 3.23 -16.03 -5.72
N VAL A 33 4.49 -16.45 -5.85
CA VAL A 33 5.27 -16.31 -7.09
C VAL A 33 5.63 -17.72 -7.55
N ASN A 34 5.25 -18.07 -8.79
CA ASN A 34 5.45 -19.40 -9.36
C ASN A 34 4.89 -20.52 -8.45
N GLY A 35 3.68 -20.31 -7.90
CA GLY A 35 3.01 -21.27 -7.01
C GLY A 35 3.56 -21.34 -5.57
N LYS A 36 4.69 -20.70 -5.28
CA LYS A 36 5.31 -20.68 -3.96
C LYS A 36 4.86 -19.48 -3.14
N LEU A 37 4.44 -19.72 -1.89
CA LEU A 37 4.06 -18.67 -0.95
C LEU A 37 5.25 -17.76 -0.64
N ILE A 38 4.99 -16.45 -0.55
CA ILE A 38 5.99 -15.46 -0.17
C ILE A 38 6.16 -15.46 1.36
N ALA A 39 7.38 -15.67 1.83
CA ALA A 39 7.68 -15.79 3.27
C ALA A 39 7.75 -14.45 4.02
N ALA A 40 8.10 -13.36 3.33
CA ALA A 40 8.24 -12.03 3.91
C ALA A 40 7.62 -10.99 2.95
N PRO A 41 6.29 -10.81 2.98
CA PRO A 41 5.65 -9.75 2.20
C PRO A 41 6.14 -8.39 2.68
N GLY A 42 6.46 -7.51 1.73
CA GLY A 42 6.80 -6.12 1.99
C GLY A 42 5.73 -5.20 1.44
N ALA A 43 5.60 -4.02 2.03
CA ALA A 43 4.67 -3.00 1.58
C ALA A 43 5.40 -1.66 1.40
N SER A 44 5.05 -0.92 0.35
CA SER A 44 5.57 0.43 0.12
C SER A 44 4.45 1.32 -0.35
N ALA A 45 4.32 2.49 0.26
CA ALA A 45 3.43 3.55 -0.21
C ALA A 45 4.28 4.66 -0.85
N HIS A 46 3.84 5.19 -1.98
CA HIS A 46 4.53 6.25 -2.71
C HIS A 46 3.58 7.44 -2.86
N TYR A 47 4.03 8.61 -2.43
CA TYR A 47 3.25 9.85 -2.42
C TYR A 47 3.91 10.88 -3.33
N PRO A 48 3.37 11.10 -4.54
CA PRO A 48 3.83 12.18 -5.41
C PRO A 48 3.78 13.56 -4.71
N SER A 49 4.52 14.53 -5.24
CA SER A 49 4.42 15.90 -4.74
C SER A 49 3.05 16.50 -5.09
N GLY A 50 2.45 17.24 -4.14
CA GLY A 50 1.19 17.95 -4.37
C GLY A 50 -0.08 17.10 -4.25
N VAL A 51 0.02 15.85 -3.78
CA VAL A 51 -1.14 15.01 -3.44
C VAL A 51 -1.22 14.76 -1.92
N PRO A 52 -2.42 14.54 -1.36
CA PRO A 52 -2.58 14.19 0.05
C PRO A 52 -1.97 12.81 0.38
N ASP A 53 -1.40 12.68 1.57
CA ASP A 53 -0.93 11.41 2.12
C ASP A 53 -2.15 10.64 2.67
N PHE A 54 -2.90 10.00 1.78
CA PHE A 54 -4.23 9.42 2.09
C PHE A 54 -4.34 7.92 1.87
N ALA A 55 -3.21 7.27 1.62
CA ALA A 55 -3.11 5.83 1.41
C ALA A 55 -1.96 5.26 2.25
N ALA A 56 -2.17 4.16 2.96
CA ALA A 56 -1.16 3.47 3.74
C ALA A 56 -1.09 2.00 3.32
N ALA A 57 0.11 1.41 3.35
CA ALA A 57 0.30 0.00 3.11
C ALA A 57 1.16 -0.61 4.22
N ARG A 58 0.73 -1.74 4.80
CA ARG A 58 1.48 -2.49 5.82
C ARG A 58 1.38 -3.99 5.59
N ALA A 59 2.37 -4.76 6.04
CA ALA A 59 2.19 -6.21 6.13
C ALA A 59 1.15 -6.54 7.20
N GLU A 60 0.39 -7.59 6.94
CA GLU A 60 -0.60 -8.13 7.86
C GLU A 60 -0.60 -9.65 7.73
N GLY A 61 -0.02 -10.34 8.73
CA GLY A 61 0.19 -11.79 8.67
C GLY A 61 1.05 -12.20 7.47
N ASN A 62 0.48 -12.99 6.56
CA ASN A 62 1.11 -13.42 5.31
C ASN A 62 0.68 -12.58 4.09
N GLY A 63 0.08 -11.42 4.33
CA GLY A 63 -0.47 -10.54 3.30
C GLY A 63 -0.02 -9.08 3.44
N VAL A 64 -0.59 -8.24 2.58
CA VAL A 64 -0.40 -6.78 2.59
C VAL A 64 -1.77 -6.12 2.64
N LEU A 65 -2.00 -5.31 3.67
CA LEU A 65 -3.17 -4.45 3.78
C LEU A 65 -2.83 -3.07 3.20
N VAL A 66 -3.64 -2.61 2.25
CA VAL A 66 -3.67 -1.24 1.76
C VAL A 66 -4.94 -0.57 2.30
N ARG A 67 -4.79 0.56 2.97
CA ARG A 67 -5.91 1.42 3.39
C ARG A 67 -5.86 2.73 2.64
N VAL A 68 -7.00 3.20 2.17
CA VAL A 68 -7.17 4.52 1.56
C VAL A 68 -8.32 5.24 2.25
N GLY A 69 -8.29 6.57 2.28
CA GLY A 69 -9.36 7.38 2.87
C GLY A 69 -9.08 7.80 4.30
N GLU A 70 -7.84 7.69 4.77
CA GLU A 70 -7.42 8.17 6.09
C GLU A 70 -6.11 8.95 5.95
N GLU A 71 -6.00 10.09 6.65
CA GLU A 71 -4.76 10.85 6.72
C GLU A 71 -3.63 10.01 7.32
N VAL A 72 -2.47 10.06 6.68
CA VAL A 72 -1.24 9.49 7.19
C VAL A 72 -0.44 10.60 7.89
N PRO A 73 -0.42 10.66 9.23
CA PRO A 73 0.33 11.67 9.96
C PRO A 73 1.85 11.49 9.77
N ASP A 74 2.60 12.59 9.92
CA ASP A 74 4.07 12.63 9.90
C ASP A 74 4.72 12.09 8.61
N ARG A 75 4.47 12.80 7.50
CA ARG A 75 5.09 12.59 6.17
C ARG A 75 6.55 12.17 6.27
N ARG A 76 6.80 10.88 6.07
CA ARG A 76 8.13 10.31 5.81
C ARG A 76 7.96 9.38 4.62
N ASN A 77 8.82 9.49 3.61
CA ASN A 77 8.92 8.50 2.55
C ASN A 77 9.22 7.13 3.19
N ARG A 78 8.19 6.32 3.44
CA ARG A 78 8.32 5.00 4.06
C ARG A 78 8.50 3.97 2.96
N VAL A 79 9.76 3.67 2.63
CA VAL A 79 10.11 2.32 2.15
C VAL A 79 10.25 1.46 3.40
N GLU A 80 9.15 0.96 3.94
CA GLU A 80 9.23 -0.09 4.95
C GLU A 80 9.62 -1.39 4.27
N ARG A 81 10.93 -1.66 4.24
CA ARG A 81 11.37 -3.05 4.16
C ARG A 81 11.02 -3.69 5.48
N ILE A 82 9.88 -4.37 5.49
CA ILE A 82 9.45 -5.22 6.59
C ILE A 82 10.45 -6.37 6.61
N ARG A 83 11.46 -6.24 7.50
CA ARG A 83 12.38 -7.32 7.80
C ARG A 83 11.61 -8.35 8.64
N PRO A 84 11.93 -9.65 8.49
CA PRO A 84 11.31 -10.71 9.29
C PRO A 84 11.46 -10.45 10.79
#